data_AF-A0A7C6QAV5-F1
#
_entry.id   AF-A0A7C6QAV5-F1
#
_cell.length_a   1.000
_cell.length_b   1.000
_cell.length_c   1.000
_cell.angle_alpha   90.00
_cell.angle_beta   90.00
_cell.angle_gamma   90.00
#
_symmetry.space_group_name_H-M   'P 1'
#
loop_
_entity.id
_entity.type
_entity.pdbx_description
1 polymer ?
#
loop_
_entity_poly.entity_id
_entity_poly.type
_entity_poly.pdbx_seq_one_letter_code
_entity_poly.pdbx_strand_id
1 'polypeptide(L)'
;MVRFPWAVRRANKGQDRDVEASAELTSRDFTGGYQLAPDDGIMVRPTPVSLGDEVQIEYRGLLAQCGAEQVYLHYGFGRSDWTHVQDIPMERRPDGSWTAVVQVEEPGRFNFCFRDDASNWDNNNGRNWSYEIHGDGDMH
;
A
#
# COMPACT_ATOMS: atom_id res chain seq x y z
N MET A 1 -66.29 5.01 -2.30
CA MET A 1 -66.41 5.34 -3.74
C MET A 1 -66.52 6.85 -3.86
N VAL A 2 -65.98 7.43 -4.95
CA VAL A 2 -66.15 8.85 -5.39
C VAL A 2 -65.18 9.86 -4.75
N ARG A 3 -64.45 10.78 -5.41
CA ARG A 3 -64.00 11.06 -6.81
C ARG A 3 -63.09 12.33 -6.78
N PHE A 4 -62.02 12.36 -7.60
CA PHE A 4 -61.45 13.50 -8.39
C PHE A 4 -60.85 14.77 -7.69
N PRO A 5 -60.11 15.70 -8.38
CA PRO A 5 -59.64 15.76 -9.78
C PRO A 5 -58.18 16.29 -10.01
N TRP A 6 -57.79 16.26 -11.30
CA TRP A 6 -57.10 17.24 -12.18
C TRP A 6 -55.73 17.91 -11.92
N ALA A 7 -55.07 18.10 -13.07
CA ALA A 7 -53.72 18.58 -13.36
C ALA A 7 -53.61 20.10 -13.54
N VAL A 8 -52.39 20.63 -13.42
CA VAL A 8 -51.94 21.83 -14.15
C VAL A 8 -50.46 21.68 -14.51
N ARG A 9 -50.14 21.83 -15.81
CA ARG A 9 -48.79 22.07 -16.34
C ARG A 9 -48.45 23.56 -16.22
N ARG A 10 -47.17 23.89 -16.01
CA ARG A 10 -46.51 25.00 -16.70
C ARG A 10 -44.99 24.83 -16.67
N ALA A 11 -44.38 24.96 -17.84
CA ALA A 11 -42.94 25.12 -18.02
C ALA A 11 -42.56 26.59 -17.78
N ASN A 12 -41.36 26.86 -17.26
CA ASN A 12 -40.55 27.98 -17.75
C ASN A 12 -39.06 27.82 -17.46
N LYS A 13 -38.28 28.36 -18.40
CA LYS A 13 -36.82 28.38 -18.58
C LYS A 13 -36.23 29.58 -17.80
N GLY A 14 -34.98 29.51 -17.32
CA GLY A 14 -34.24 30.72 -16.90
C GLY A 14 -33.04 30.47 -15.99
N GLN A 15 -31.89 30.98 -16.42
CA GLN A 15 -30.52 30.84 -15.90
C GLN A 15 -30.19 31.57 -14.58
N ASP A 16 -29.07 31.11 -14.01
CA ASP A 16 -28.01 31.81 -13.25
C ASP A 16 -28.36 32.57 -11.97
N ARG A 17 -27.73 32.14 -10.86
CA ARG A 17 -26.76 32.93 -10.07
C ARG A 17 -26.25 32.15 -8.84
N ASP A 18 -24.97 31.81 -8.90
CA ASP A 18 -23.94 31.89 -7.85
C ASP A 18 -24.42 31.74 -6.40
N VAL A 19 -24.24 30.53 -5.87
CA VAL A 19 -24.04 30.31 -4.43
C VAL A 19 -22.63 29.76 -4.28
N GLU A 20 -21.72 30.63 -3.87
CA GLU A 20 -20.38 30.24 -3.41
C GLU A 20 -20.54 29.25 -2.25
N ALA A 21 -20.33 27.97 -2.55
CA ALA A 21 -20.06 26.96 -1.53
C ALA A 21 -18.56 26.71 -1.56
N SER A 22 -17.86 27.40 -0.67
CA SER A 22 -16.44 27.19 -0.38
C SER A 22 -16.24 25.76 0.12
N ALA A 23 -15.92 24.85 -0.80
CA ALA A 23 -15.35 23.56 -0.51
C ALA A 23 -13.86 23.63 -0.84
N GLU A 24 -13.07 24.20 0.08
CA GLU A 24 -11.63 23.97 0.10
C GLU A 24 -11.37 22.52 0.49
N LEU A 25 -11.37 21.61 -0.48
CA LEU A 25 -10.68 20.33 -0.41
C LEU A 25 -10.07 20.02 -1.79
N THR A 26 -9.39 21.01 -2.37
CA THR A 26 -8.44 20.72 -3.43
C THR A 26 -7.21 20.11 -2.78
N SER A 27 -7.09 18.80 -2.98
CA SER A 27 -5.83 18.07 -3.10
C SER A 27 -4.62 18.80 -2.52
N ARG A 28 -4.30 18.52 -1.25
CA ARG A 28 -2.90 18.68 -0.82
C ARG A 28 -2.10 17.73 -1.70
N ASP A 29 -1.43 18.29 -2.68
CA ASP A 29 -0.35 17.67 -3.43
C ASP A 29 0.68 17.16 -2.43
N PHE A 30 0.51 15.92 -2.01
CA PHE A 30 1.54 15.16 -1.31
C PHE A 30 2.47 14.55 -2.35
N THR A 31 2.97 15.36 -3.27
CA THR A 31 4.06 14.99 -4.17
C THR A 31 5.38 15.17 -3.44
N GLY A 32 5.58 14.39 -2.38
CA GLY A 32 6.87 14.22 -1.74
C GLY A 32 7.52 12.94 -2.25
N GLY A 33 8.16 12.95 -3.42
CA GLY A 33 9.21 12.00 -3.82
C GLY A 33 8.93 10.49 -3.74
N TYR A 34 7.70 10.05 -3.52
CA TYR A 34 7.37 8.65 -3.41
C TYR A 34 7.26 8.05 -4.80
N GLN A 35 8.27 7.28 -5.20
CA GLN A 35 8.11 6.23 -6.19
C GLN A 35 7.03 5.29 -5.64
N LEU A 36 5.77 5.55 -5.97
CA LEU A 36 4.70 4.58 -5.83
C LEU A 36 5.03 3.51 -6.86
N ALA A 37 5.47 2.33 -6.39
CA ALA A 37 5.45 1.16 -7.25
C ALA A 37 3.99 1.02 -7.74
N PRO A 38 3.74 0.80 -9.05
CA PRO A 38 2.39 0.73 -9.57
C PRO A 38 1.60 -0.34 -8.80
N ASP A 39 0.65 0.06 -7.97
CA ASP A 39 -0.40 -0.73 -7.28
C ASP A 39 -0.09 -2.19 -6.87
N ASP A 40 1.17 -2.56 -6.61
CA ASP A 40 1.60 -3.92 -6.23
C ASP A 40 1.21 -4.28 -4.79
N GLY A 41 0.37 -3.45 -4.16
CA GLY A 41 -0.11 -3.64 -2.80
C GLY A 41 0.96 -3.47 -1.73
N ILE A 42 2.14 -2.93 -2.05
CA ILE A 42 3.21 -2.70 -1.07
C ILE A 42 3.73 -1.25 -1.08
N MET A 43 4.21 -0.81 0.07
CA MET A 43 5.05 0.37 0.21
C MET A 43 6.29 0.03 1.02
N VAL A 44 7.46 0.47 0.56
CA VAL A 44 8.75 0.25 1.22
C VAL A 44 9.44 1.59 1.43
N ARG A 45 9.96 1.83 2.64
CA ARG A 45 10.69 3.05 3.01
C ARG A 45 11.85 2.72 3.96
N PRO A 46 13.03 3.32 3.80
CA PRO A 46 13.43 4.19 2.68
C PRO A 46 13.61 3.41 1.36
N THR A 47 13.64 4.16 0.25
CA THR A 47 14.01 3.66 -1.08
C THR A 47 14.84 4.77 -1.76
N PRO A 48 16.10 4.55 -2.18
CA PRO A 48 16.84 3.28 -2.18
C PRO A 48 17.06 2.73 -0.77
N VAL A 49 17.15 1.40 -0.67
CA VAL A 49 17.49 0.68 0.57
C VAL A 49 19.01 0.62 0.68
N SER A 50 19.53 0.94 1.85
CA SER A 50 20.96 0.92 2.18
C SER A 50 21.25 -0.05 3.32
N LEU A 51 22.49 -0.51 3.41
CA LEU A 51 22.95 -1.33 4.53
C LEU A 51 22.80 -0.56 5.85
N GLY A 52 22.23 -1.20 6.87
CA GLY A 52 21.96 -0.58 8.17
C GLY A 52 20.64 0.18 8.27
N ASP A 53 19.87 0.31 7.18
CA ASP A 53 18.55 0.95 7.22
C ASP A 53 17.56 0.14 8.06
N GLU A 54 16.71 0.85 8.80
CA GLU A 54 15.43 0.32 9.29
C GLU A 54 14.39 0.49 8.18
N VAL A 55 14.09 -0.60 7.48
CA VAL A 55 13.13 -0.61 6.37
C VAL A 55 11.73 -0.89 6.91
N GLN A 56 10.82 0.05 6.73
CA GLN A 56 9.39 -0.13 6.94
C GLN A 56 8.74 -0.69 5.67
N ILE A 57 8.01 -1.79 5.83
CA ILE A 57 7.19 -2.42 4.80
C ILE A 57 5.73 -2.28 5.21
N GLU A 58 4.91 -1.81 4.28
CA GLU A 58 3.45 -1.81 4.37
C GLU A 58 2.86 -2.71 3.29
N TYR A 59 1.81 -3.46 3.62
CA TYR A 59 1.15 -4.42 2.76
C TYR A 59 -0.37 -4.26 2.78
N ARG A 60 -0.95 -4.16 1.58
CA ARG A 60 -2.39 -4.07 1.26
C ARG A 60 -2.79 -5.06 0.16
N GLY A 61 -1.96 -6.07 -0.09
CA GLY A 61 -2.13 -7.03 -1.19
C GLY A 61 -3.17 -8.12 -0.94
N LEU A 62 -3.01 -9.25 -1.64
CA LEU A 62 -4.00 -10.32 -1.74
C LEU A 62 -4.48 -10.85 -0.39
N LEU A 63 -3.57 -11.19 0.53
CA LEU A 63 -3.93 -11.80 1.81
C LEU A 63 -4.71 -10.81 2.70
N ALA A 64 -4.34 -9.52 2.65
CA ALA A 64 -5.06 -8.48 3.36
C ALA A 64 -6.51 -8.32 2.84
N GLN A 65 -6.68 -8.41 1.51
CA GLN A 65 -7.98 -8.30 0.86
C GLN A 65 -8.86 -9.55 1.04
N CYS A 66 -8.24 -10.72 1.18
CA CYS A 66 -8.93 -11.98 1.45
C CYS A 66 -9.27 -12.20 2.93
N GLY A 67 -8.93 -11.25 3.81
CA GLY A 67 -9.33 -11.28 5.22
C GLY A 67 -8.47 -12.17 6.11
N ALA A 68 -7.18 -12.31 5.82
CA ALA A 68 -6.23 -13.00 6.69
C ALA A 68 -6.32 -12.48 8.14
N GLU A 69 -6.30 -13.41 9.12
CA GLU A 69 -6.32 -13.07 10.54
C GLU A 69 -4.98 -12.51 11.01
N GLN A 70 -3.88 -13.05 10.47
CA GLN A 70 -2.52 -12.57 10.68
C GLN A 70 -1.71 -12.67 9.39
N VAL A 71 -0.96 -11.62 9.05
CA VAL A 71 0.02 -11.66 7.95
C VAL A 71 1.44 -11.67 8.53
N TYR A 72 2.32 -12.46 7.94
CA TYR A 72 3.73 -12.51 8.24
C TYR A 72 4.52 -12.00 7.04
N LEU A 73 5.54 -11.19 7.31
CA LEU A 73 6.57 -10.86 6.34
C LEU A 73 7.59 -11.98 6.35
N HIS A 74 7.69 -12.69 5.22
CA HIS A 74 8.73 -13.67 4.96
C HIS A 74 9.86 -12.98 4.19
N TYR A 75 11.02 -12.81 4.80
CA TYR A 75 12.13 -12.07 4.17
C TYR A 75 13.47 -12.77 4.33
N GLY A 76 14.43 -12.39 3.49
CA GLY A 76 15.83 -12.81 3.57
C GLY A 76 16.71 -11.96 2.65
N PHE A 77 17.99 -12.28 2.62
CA PHE A 77 19.00 -11.54 1.85
C PHE A 77 19.64 -12.43 0.78
N GLY A 78 20.12 -11.87 -0.33
CA GLY A 78 20.86 -12.59 -1.36
C GLY A 78 20.27 -12.50 -2.77
N ARG A 79 21.07 -12.83 -3.79
CA ARG A 79 20.67 -12.72 -5.21
C ARG A 79 20.10 -14.00 -5.81
N SER A 80 20.61 -15.16 -5.38
CA SER A 80 20.25 -16.47 -5.93
C SER A 80 19.53 -17.30 -4.87
N ASP A 81 20.21 -17.55 -3.75
CA ASP A 81 19.63 -18.16 -2.57
C ASP A 81 19.38 -17.11 -1.50
N TRP A 82 18.30 -17.26 -0.73
CA TRP A 82 18.02 -16.41 0.40
C TRP A 82 18.75 -16.93 1.64
N THR A 83 19.52 -16.06 2.28
CA THR A 83 20.12 -16.25 3.60
C THR A 83 19.33 -15.49 4.65
N HIS A 84 19.52 -15.85 5.93
CA HIS A 84 18.86 -15.18 7.07
C HIS A 84 17.34 -15.09 6.94
N VAL A 85 16.74 -16.15 6.40
CA VAL A 85 15.30 -16.21 6.15
C VAL A 85 14.53 -16.20 7.47
N GLN A 86 13.60 -15.26 7.60
CA GLN A 86 12.78 -15.07 8.78
C GLN A 86 11.33 -14.81 8.39
N ASP A 87 10.42 -15.27 9.25
CA ASP A 87 9.02 -14.84 9.27
C ASP A 87 8.80 -13.95 10.48
N ILE A 88 8.37 -12.71 10.27
CA ILE A 88 7.98 -11.82 11.36
C ILE A 88 6.50 -11.46 11.26
N PRO A 89 5.74 -11.49 12.38
CA PRO A 89 4.34 -11.07 12.35
C PRO A 89 4.25 -9.58 12.04
N MET A 90 3.36 -9.22 11.12
CA MET A 90 3.07 -7.83 10.80
C MET A 90 1.99 -7.28 11.75
N GLU A 91 2.06 -5.98 12.04
CA GLU A 91 1.04 -5.26 12.80
C GLU A 91 -0.10 -4.84 11.88
N ARG A 92 -1.34 -5.19 12.23
CA ARG A 92 -2.54 -4.74 11.51
C ARG A 92 -2.85 -3.29 11.84
N ARG A 93 -3.00 -2.45 10.82
CA ARG A 93 -3.40 -1.05 10.95
C ARG A 93 -4.93 -0.90 10.87
N PRO A 94 -5.49 0.21 11.40
CA PRO A 94 -6.94 0.47 11.37
C PRO A 94 -7.55 0.54 9.96
N ASP A 95 -6.75 0.91 8.96
CA ASP A 95 -7.18 0.97 7.56
C ASP A 95 -7.15 -0.40 6.84
N GLY A 96 -6.81 -1.47 7.57
CA GLY A 96 -6.73 -2.84 7.07
C GLY A 96 -5.39 -3.21 6.44
N SER A 97 -4.44 -2.27 6.34
CA SER A 97 -3.07 -2.57 5.93
C SER A 97 -2.29 -3.29 7.02
N TRP A 98 -1.17 -3.91 6.65
CA TRP A 98 -0.25 -4.59 7.55
C TRP A 98 1.12 -3.92 7.48
N THR A 99 1.83 -3.77 8.59
CA THR A 99 3.18 -3.18 8.59
C THR A 99 4.19 -4.00 9.39
N ALA A 100 5.44 -3.98 8.96
CA ALA A 100 6.57 -4.46 9.73
C ALA A 100 7.80 -3.57 9.49
N VAL A 101 8.77 -3.65 10.40
CA VAL A 101 10.08 -2.99 10.29
C VAL A 101 11.15 -4.07 10.30
N VAL A 102 12.12 -3.96 9.41
CA VAL A 102 13.25 -4.89 9.27
C VAL A 102 14.55 -4.10 9.28
N GLN A 103 15.51 -4.57 10.07
CA GLN A 103 16.89 -4.06 10.01
C GLN A 103 17.61 -4.71 8.84
N VAL A 104 18.20 -3.91 7.96
CA VAL A 104 18.99 -4.41 6.83
C VAL A 104 20.41 -4.72 7.31
N GLU A 105 20.67 -5.99 7.59
CA GLU A 105 21.93 -6.43 8.20
C GLU A 105 22.95 -6.99 7.20
N GLU A 106 22.51 -7.38 6.00
CA GLU A 106 23.38 -7.94 4.96
C GLU A 106 23.37 -7.10 3.68
N PRO A 107 24.51 -6.95 2.98
CA PRO A 107 24.55 -6.30 1.68
C PRO A 107 23.94 -7.18 0.58
N GLY A 108 23.81 -6.62 -0.62
CA GLY A 108 23.35 -7.35 -1.80
C GLY A 108 21.90 -7.04 -2.12
N ARG A 109 20.99 -7.99 -1.87
CA ARG A 109 19.57 -7.83 -2.24
C ARG A 109 18.67 -8.26 -1.10
N PHE A 110 17.80 -7.36 -0.67
CA PHE A 110 16.72 -7.65 0.27
C PHE A 110 15.57 -8.26 -0.53
N ASN A 111 15.06 -9.40 -0.10
CA ASN A 111 13.92 -10.04 -0.74
C ASN A 111 12.86 -10.38 0.30
N PHE A 112 11.60 -10.29 -0.11
CA PHE A 112 10.49 -10.65 0.76
C PHE A 112 9.23 -11.05 -0.01
N CYS A 113 8.35 -11.74 0.71
CA CYS A 113 6.98 -12.03 0.33
C CYS A 113 6.13 -12.14 1.60
N PHE A 114 4.85 -12.48 1.43
CA PHE A 114 3.92 -12.54 2.55
C PHE A 114 3.28 -13.93 2.63
N ARG A 115 3.00 -14.35 3.86
CA ARG A 115 2.14 -15.50 4.14
C ARG A 115 1.14 -15.17 5.23
N ASP A 116 0.02 -15.88 5.25
CA ASP A 116 -0.90 -15.82 6.38
C ASP A 116 -0.65 -16.97 7.39
N ASP A 117 -1.47 -17.02 8.43
CA ASP A 117 -1.49 -18.07 9.45
C ASP A 117 -2.03 -19.42 8.91
N ALA A 118 -2.81 -19.39 7.82
CA ALA A 118 -3.33 -20.56 7.13
C ALA A 118 -2.37 -21.14 6.08
N SER A 119 -1.14 -20.61 5.98
CA SER A 119 -0.10 -21.03 5.02
C SER A 119 -0.43 -20.74 3.55
N ASN A 120 -1.27 -19.74 3.28
CA ASN A 120 -1.39 -19.15 1.94
C ASN A 120 -0.26 -18.13 1.72
N TRP A 121 0.18 -18.00 0.47
CA TRP A 121 1.30 -17.16 0.09
C TRP A 121 0.90 -16.10 -0.92
N ASP A 122 1.39 -14.89 -0.70
CA ASP A 122 1.50 -13.86 -1.71
C ASP A 122 2.99 -13.63 -1.99
N ASN A 123 3.49 -14.32 -3.01
CA ASN A 123 4.87 -14.27 -3.47
C ASN A 123 5.00 -13.56 -4.81
N ASN A 124 4.06 -12.65 -5.12
CA ASN A 124 4.03 -11.92 -6.38
C ASN A 124 4.16 -12.85 -7.61
N ASN A 125 3.37 -13.93 -7.63
CA ASN A 125 3.41 -14.96 -8.67
C ASN A 125 4.80 -15.59 -8.85
N GLY A 126 5.47 -15.90 -7.73
CA GLY A 126 6.80 -16.50 -7.69
C GLY A 126 7.97 -15.53 -7.97
N ARG A 127 7.70 -14.23 -8.16
CA ARG A 127 8.75 -13.22 -8.36
C ARG A 127 9.31 -12.68 -7.05
N ASN A 128 8.53 -12.73 -5.98
CA ASN A 128 8.74 -12.01 -4.73
C ASN A 128 8.86 -10.49 -4.97
N TRP A 129 9.15 -9.75 -3.91
CA TRP A 129 9.64 -8.38 -4.00
C TRP A 129 11.11 -8.35 -3.62
N SER A 130 11.86 -7.50 -4.31
CA SER A 130 13.31 -7.42 -4.15
C SER A 130 13.81 -5.99 -4.28
N TYR A 131 14.71 -5.59 -3.40
CA TYR A 131 15.38 -4.28 -3.43
C TYR A 131 16.90 -4.49 -3.37
N GLU A 132 17.62 -3.79 -4.25
CA GLU A 132 19.08 -3.71 -4.16
C GLU A 132 19.46 -2.90 -2.93
N ILE A 133 20.40 -3.43 -2.15
CA ILE A 133 20.92 -2.82 -0.94
C ILE A 133 22.20 -2.08 -1.32
N HIS A 134 22.20 -0.77 -1.14
CA HIS A 134 23.31 0.11 -1.44
C HIS A 134 24.24 0.19 -0.23
N GLY A 135 25.55 0.29 -0.48
CA GLY A 135 26.51 0.54 0.60
C GLY A 135 26.41 1.97 1.10
N ASP A 136 26.72 2.16 2.37
CA ASP A 136 26.76 3.41 3.14
C ASP A 136 27.72 4.49 2.56
N GLY A 137 28.39 4.20 1.44
CA GLY A 137 29.28 5.11 0.71
C GLY A 137 28.79 5.63 -0.65
N ASP A 138 27.61 5.23 -1.14
CA ASP A 138 27.16 5.52 -2.51
C ASP A 138 26.17 6.71 -2.65
N MET A 139 25.94 7.49 -1.59
CA MET A 139 25.24 8.78 -1.69
C MET A 139 26.24 9.94 -1.75
N HIS A 140 26.72 10.24 -2.96
CA HIS A 140 27.49 11.46 -3.28
C HIS A 140 26.61 12.54 -3.91
#